data_AF-A0A7S3GHD7-F1
#
_entry.id   AF-A0A7S3GHD7-F1
#
_cell.length_a   1.000
_cell.length_b   1.000
_cell.length_c   1.000
_cell.angle_alpha   90.00
_cell.angle_beta   90.00
_cell.angle_gamma   90.00
#
_symmetry.space_group_name_H-M   'P 1'
#
loop_
_entity.id
_entity.type
_entity.pdbx_description
1 polymer ?
#
loop_
_entity_poly.entity_id
_entity_poly.type
_entity_poly.pdbx_seq_one_letter_code
_entity_poly.pdbx_strand_id
1 'polypeptide(L)'
;DRMREVLHACMTAHAEEMSKNNGASFIPKTSDGLYTAVGWVMLARSLRFPALSQQWEKSAVEAFQSILKAVVDKDTFTLLEQSPAIHHRVVSFLYQVSKLHIGEEEEVAELAHNMYRVEPFLSYTDRTLAEVGGEGFYNGLHLFSQISPKIPRGVKPAVTSHRVFRRAGYFAVKGPTTFLLLTSGMGSKRRKHLDDLSFVLEMKGERVISEVGAVCDGEQRGIEMDDPASASTSPSLPAWMGGKTGVTPSASISSRSSEVGEWTSLNGIAVKRRGSASGRLLLESIDEVEKGE
;
A
#
# COMPACT_ATOMS: atom_id res chain seq x y z
N ASP A 1 -20.26 -38.69 3.58
CA ASP A 1 -21.18 -37.54 3.46
C ASP A 1 -21.09 -36.54 4.61
N ARG A 2 -21.16 -36.94 5.88
CA ARG A 2 -21.00 -36.07 7.07
C ARG A 2 -19.98 -34.91 6.97
N MET A 3 -18.76 -35.15 6.45
CA MET A 3 -17.75 -34.08 6.28
C MET A 3 -18.18 -33.01 5.26
N ARG A 4 -18.87 -33.41 4.18
CA ARG A 4 -19.44 -32.49 3.17
C ARG A 4 -20.54 -31.63 3.80
N GLU A 5 -21.40 -32.22 4.63
CA GLU A 5 -22.46 -31.51 5.35
C GLU A 5 -21.89 -30.48 6.34
N VAL A 6 -20.85 -30.83 7.10
CA VAL A 6 -20.16 -29.92 8.02
C VAL A 6 -19.49 -28.77 7.26
N LEU A 7 -18.67 -29.07 6.25
CA LEU A 7 -18.02 -28.04 5.41
C LEU A 7 -19.05 -27.09 4.80
N HIS A 8 -20.14 -27.65 4.29
CA HIS A 8 -21.23 -26.90 3.72
C HIS A 8 -21.92 -25.98 4.75
N ALA A 9 -22.26 -26.50 5.95
CA ALA A 9 -22.84 -25.70 7.03
C ALA A 9 -21.89 -24.58 7.50
N CYS A 10 -20.59 -24.84 7.59
CA CYS A 10 -19.58 -23.84 7.91
C CYS A 10 -19.50 -22.72 6.84
N MET A 11 -19.56 -23.09 5.55
CA MET A 11 -19.58 -22.12 4.45
C MET A 11 -20.86 -21.27 4.46
N THR A 12 -22.03 -21.87 4.73
CA THR A 12 -23.30 -21.15 4.89
C THR A 12 -23.24 -20.18 6.06
N ALA A 13 -22.79 -20.63 7.24
CA ALA A 13 -22.65 -19.78 8.43
C ALA A 13 -21.68 -18.61 8.20
N HIS A 14 -20.58 -18.84 7.47
CA HIS A 14 -19.64 -17.78 7.10
C HIS A 14 -20.24 -16.78 6.10
N ALA A 15 -20.96 -17.24 5.07
CA ALA A 15 -21.66 -16.37 4.13
C ALA A 15 -22.75 -15.52 4.82
N GLU A 16 -23.47 -16.11 5.78
CA GLU A 16 -24.43 -15.39 6.61
C GLU A 16 -23.76 -14.32 7.48
N GLU A 17 -22.65 -14.64 8.16
CA GLU A 17 -21.92 -13.68 9.01
C GLU A 17 -21.39 -12.50 8.20
N MET A 18 -20.82 -12.77 7.01
CA MET A 18 -20.42 -11.73 6.06
C MET A 18 -21.60 -10.83 5.67
N SER A 19 -22.78 -11.42 5.45
CA SER A 19 -24.00 -10.68 5.05
C SER A 19 -24.66 -9.87 6.16
N LYS A 20 -24.51 -10.26 7.43
CA LYS A 20 -25.34 -9.74 8.53
C LYS A 20 -24.91 -8.39 9.07
N ASN A 21 -23.66 -7.97 8.87
CA ASN A 21 -23.15 -6.78 9.58
C ASN A 21 -22.01 -6.00 8.91
N ASN A 22 -21.58 -6.35 7.68
CA ASN A 22 -20.16 -6.15 7.30
C ASN A 22 -19.29 -6.76 8.41
N GLY A 23 -19.44 -8.09 8.64
CA GLY A 23 -19.06 -8.78 9.88
C GLY A 23 -17.65 -8.48 10.39
N ALA A 24 -17.37 -8.74 11.67
CA ALA A 24 -16.27 -8.12 12.46
C ALA A 24 -14.84 -8.10 11.85
N SER A 25 -14.54 -8.88 10.82
CA SER A 25 -13.28 -8.87 10.05
C SER A 25 -13.30 -8.05 8.75
N PHE A 26 -14.46 -7.63 8.26
CA PHE A 26 -14.60 -6.76 7.09
C PHE A 26 -14.20 -5.34 7.46
N ILE A 27 -13.09 -4.87 6.90
CA ILE A 27 -12.61 -3.51 7.13
C ILE A 27 -13.11 -2.62 5.98
N PRO A 28 -14.23 -1.90 6.14
CA PRO A 28 -14.75 -1.05 5.08
C PRO A 28 -13.72 0.04 4.73
N LYS A 29 -13.65 0.41 3.45
CA LYS A 29 -12.74 1.46 2.95
C LYS A 29 -11.25 1.11 3.05
N THR A 30 -10.90 -0.18 2.93
CA THR A 30 -9.50 -0.64 2.76
C THR A 30 -9.35 -1.62 1.58
N SER A 31 -8.11 -1.86 1.15
CA SER A 31 -7.77 -2.91 0.17
C SER A 31 -8.15 -4.30 0.67
N ASP A 32 -8.02 -4.59 1.97
CA ASP A 32 -8.49 -5.83 2.60
C ASP A 32 -9.99 -6.06 2.32
N GLY A 33 -10.80 -5.02 2.45
CA GLY A 33 -12.22 -5.06 2.10
C GLY A 33 -12.49 -5.48 0.65
N LEU A 34 -11.64 -5.09 -0.32
CA LEU A 34 -11.79 -5.51 -1.73
C LEU A 34 -11.58 -7.02 -1.88
N TYR A 35 -10.51 -7.57 -1.28
CA TYR A 35 -10.22 -9.00 -1.30
C TYR A 35 -11.37 -9.80 -0.64
N THR A 36 -11.84 -9.32 0.51
CA THR A 36 -12.95 -9.93 1.25
C THR A 36 -14.26 -9.93 0.44
N ALA A 37 -14.62 -8.81 -0.21
CA ALA A 37 -15.84 -8.72 -1.01
C ALA A 37 -15.82 -9.67 -2.22
N VAL A 38 -14.69 -9.79 -2.93
CA VAL A 38 -14.54 -10.75 -4.04
C VAL A 38 -14.58 -12.20 -3.54
N GLY A 39 -13.94 -12.50 -2.40
CA GLY A 39 -14.05 -13.81 -1.75
C GLY A 39 -15.50 -14.18 -1.42
N TRP A 40 -16.31 -13.21 -0.99
CA TRP A 40 -17.73 -13.40 -0.74
C TRP A 40 -18.55 -13.64 -2.02
N VAL A 41 -18.25 -12.94 -3.14
CA VAL A 41 -18.84 -13.26 -4.46
C VAL A 41 -18.51 -14.71 -4.88
N MET A 42 -17.24 -15.11 -4.74
CA MET A 42 -16.82 -16.48 -5.08
C MET A 42 -17.51 -17.53 -4.20
N LEU A 43 -17.70 -17.25 -2.92
CA LEU A 43 -18.43 -18.12 -1.99
C LEU A 43 -19.91 -18.24 -2.39
N ALA A 44 -20.58 -17.12 -2.66
CA ALA A 44 -21.99 -17.09 -3.08
C ALA A 44 -22.21 -17.92 -4.35
N ARG A 45 -21.37 -17.74 -5.38
CA ARG A 45 -21.41 -18.51 -6.64
C ARG A 45 -21.09 -20.00 -6.46
N SER A 46 -20.34 -20.36 -5.42
CA SER A 46 -19.98 -21.76 -5.13
C SER A 46 -21.09 -22.52 -4.38
N LEU A 47 -21.97 -21.81 -3.66
CA LEU A 47 -23.06 -22.41 -2.89
C LEU A 47 -24.30 -22.64 -3.76
N ARG A 48 -24.90 -23.83 -3.65
CA ARG A 48 -26.03 -24.28 -4.49
C ARG A 48 -27.42 -23.93 -3.92
N PHE A 49 -27.59 -22.73 -3.37
CA PHE A 49 -28.89 -22.23 -2.88
C PHE A 49 -29.39 -21.07 -3.75
N PRO A 50 -30.22 -21.31 -4.78
CA PRO A 50 -30.50 -20.30 -5.80
C PRO A 50 -30.94 -18.93 -5.25
N ALA A 51 -31.82 -18.88 -4.25
CA ALA A 51 -32.30 -17.63 -3.67
C ALA A 51 -31.25 -16.93 -2.78
N LEU A 52 -30.63 -17.64 -1.82
CA LEU A 52 -29.67 -17.04 -0.89
C LEU A 52 -28.36 -16.67 -1.58
N SER A 53 -27.86 -17.52 -2.48
CA SER A 53 -26.65 -17.26 -3.26
C SER A 53 -26.80 -16.01 -4.14
N GLN A 54 -27.95 -15.79 -4.78
CA GLN A 54 -28.21 -14.57 -5.55
C GLN A 54 -28.21 -13.31 -4.67
N GLN A 55 -28.83 -13.38 -3.48
CA GLN A 55 -28.84 -12.25 -2.55
C GLN A 55 -27.42 -11.93 -2.04
N TRP A 56 -26.65 -12.94 -1.63
CA TRP A 56 -25.26 -12.78 -1.18
C TRP A 56 -24.35 -12.27 -2.29
N GLU A 57 -24.46 -12.79 -3.51
CA GLU A 57 -23.69 -12.30 -4.66
C GLU A 57 -23.97 -10.82 -4.92
N LYS A 58 -25.25 -10.42 -4.93
CA LYS A 58 -25.64 -9.02 -5.09
C LYS A 58 -25.01 -8.14 -4.00
N SER A 59 -25.17 -8.49 -2.73
CA SER A 59 -24.61 -7.69 -1.63
C SER A 59 -23.08 -7.65 -1.65
N ALA A 60 -22.41 -8.73 -2.08
CA ALA A 60 -20.96 -8.77 -2.23
C ALA A 60 -20.45 -7.89 -3.38
N VAL A 61 -21.17 -7.83 -4.51
CA VAL A 61 -20.87 -6.91 -5.62
C VAL A 61 -21.09 -5.45 -5.21
N GLU A 62 -22.20 -5.14 -4.53
CA GLU A 62 -22.48 -3.80 -3.99
C GLU A 62 -21.41 -3.35 -2.99
N ALA A 63 -20.98 -4.25 -2.10
CA ALA A 63 -19.87 -4.01 -1.17
C ALA A 63 -18.55 -3.75 -1.90
N PHE A 64 -18.18 -4.58 -2.89
CA PHE A 64 -16.97 -4.41 -3.70
C PHE A 64 -16.95 -3.04 -4.40
N GLN A 65 -18.04 -2.66 -5.09
CA GLN A 65 -18.14 -1.36 -5.77
C GLN A 65 -18.07 -0.18 -4.79
N SER A 66 -18.69 -0.31 -3.61
CA SER A 66 -18.67 0.71 -2.55
C SER A 66 -17.27 0.92 -1.99
N ILE A 67 -16.56 -0.16 -1.67
CA ILE A 67 -15.17 -0.09 -1.20
C ILE A 67 -14.27 0.49 -2.29
N LEU A 68 -14.41 0.06 -3.55
CA LEU A 68 -13.60 0.53 -4.67
C LEU A 68 -13.71 2.05 -4.86
N LYS A 69 -14.93 2.60 -4.76
CA LYS A 69 -15.21 4.05 -4.75
C LYS A 69 -14.60 4.78 -3.54
N ALA A 70 -14.44 4.10 -2.41
CA ALA A 70 -13.88 4.67 -1.18
C ALA A 70 -12.34 4.60 -1.09
N VAL A 71 -11.70 3.63 -1.76
CA VAL A 71 -10.24 3.41 -1.70
C VAL A 71 -9.47 3.90 -2.91
N VAL A 72 -10.12 4.10 -4.06
CA VAL A 72 -9.46 4.63 -5.27
C VAL A 72 -9.91 6.06 -5.55
N ASP A 73 -8.94 6.95 -5.75
CA ASP A 73 -9.18 8.28 -6.28
C ASP A 73 -9.37 8.21 -7.81
N LYS A 74 -10.60 8.35 -8.31
CA LYS A 74 -10.88 8.25 -9.76
C LYS A 74 -10.22 9.36 -10.58
N ASP A 75 -9.98 10.55 -10.02
CA ASP A 75 -9.39 11.68 -10.75
C ASP A 75 -7.91 11.47 -11.08
N THR A 76 -7.19 10.81 -10.16
CA THR A 76 -5.76 10.55 -10.29
C THR A 76 -5.41 9.09 -10.53
N PHE A 77 -6.40 8.20 -10.45
CA PHE A 77 -6.29 6.74 -10.48
C PHE A 77 -5.31 6.19 -9.44
N THR A 78 -5.31 6.74 -8.22
CA THR A 78 -4.44 6.26 -7.12
C THR A 78 -5.19 5.55 -6.01
N LEU A 79 -4.57 4.50 -5.46
CA LEU A 79 -5.00 3.92 -4.21
C LEU A 79 -4.72 4.92 -3.06
N LEU A 80 -5.75 5.23 -2.30
CA LEU A 80 -5.72 6.17 -1.18
C LEU A 80 -5.04 5.59 0.08
N GLU A 81 -4.46 4.39 0.05
CA GLU A 81 -3.82 3.75 1.20
C GLU A 81 -2.36 4.13 1.42
N GLN A 82 -1.82 5.03 0.58
CA GLN A 82 -0.52 5.68 0.80
C GLN A 82 0.67 4.70 0.83
N SER A 83 0.53 3.58 0.11
CA SER A 83 1.62 2.65 -0.19
C SER A 83 1.67 2.29 -1.68
N PRO A 84 2.79 2.53 -2.39
CA PRO A 84 3.02 2.06 -3.75
C PRO A 84 2.93 0.53 -3.90
N ALA A 85 3.38 -0.21 -2.88
CA ALA A 85 3.32 -1.67 -2.86
C ALA A 85 1.88 -2.20 -2.90
N ILE A 86 0.99 -1.61 -2.08
CA ILE A 86 -0.43 -2.00 -2.04
C ILE A 86 -1.15 -1.54 -3.32
N HIS A 87 -0.84 -0.33 -3.83
CA HIS A 87 -1.38 0.13 -5.12
C HIS A 87 -1.14 -0.91 -6.22
N HIS A 88 0.09 -1.41 -6.36
CA HIS A 88 0.44 -2.43 -7.34
C HIS A 88 -0.29 -3.77 -7.14
N ARG A 89 -0.48 -4.21 -5.89
CA ARG A 89 -1.29 -5.41 -5.61
C ARG A 89 -2.76 -5.22 -5.96
N VAL A 90 -3.33 -4.06 -5.67
CA VAL A 90 -4.73 -3.74 -6.04
C VAL A 90 -4.88 -3.69 -7.57
N VAL A 91 -3.95 -3.07 -8.29
CA VAL A 91 -3.93 -3.09 -9.77
C VAL A 91 -3.92 -4.54 -10.31
N SER A 92 -3.00 -5.37 -9.82
CA SER A 92 -2.86 -6.76 -10.25
C SER A 92 -4.09 -7.60 -9.91
N PHE A 93 -4.72 -7.32 -8.77
CA PHE A 93 -5.96 -7.94 -8.32
C PHE A 93 -7.15 -7.54 -9.18
N LEU A 94 -7.35 -6.25 -9.48
CA LEU A 94 -8.45 -5.78 -10.33
C LEU A 94 -8.37 -6.39 -11.75
N TYR A 95 -7.17 -6.61 -12.28
CA TYR A 95 -6.94 -7.36 -13.54
C TYR A 95 -7.32 -8.86 -13.48
N GLN A 96 -7.41 -9.45 -12.29
CA GLN A 96 -7.94 -10.80 -12.09
C GLN A 96 -9.46 -10.73 -11.90
N VAL A 97 -9.96 -9.76 -11.13
CA VAL A 97 -11.38 -9.56 -10.83
C VAL A 97 -12.20 -9.23 -12.07
N SER A 98 -11.68 -8.45 -13.03
CA SER A 98 -12.40 -8.15 -14.27
C SER A 98 -12.81 -9.44 -15.00
N LYS A 99 -11.90 -10.41 -15.11
CA LYS A 99 -12.12 -11.73 -15.72
C LYS A 99 -13.11 -12.63 -14.96
N LEU A 100 -13.48 -12.25 -13.75
CA LEU A 100 -14.49 -12.95 -12.95
C LEU A 100 -15.91 -12.42 -13.21
N HIS A 101 -16.12 -11.40 -14.05
CA HIS A 101 -17.42 -10.77 -14.27
C HIS A 101 -18.05 -10.32 -12.93
N ILE A 102 -17.29 -9.52 -12.16
CA ILE A 102 -17.71 -8.98 -10.84
C ILE A 102 -17.87 -7.47 -10.98
N GLY A 103 -19.12 -7.00 -10.85
CA GLY A 103 -19.48 -5.63 -11.23
C GLY A 103 -19.49 -5.45 -12.75
N GLU A 104 -19.29 -4.21 -13.20
CA GLU A 104 -19.20 -3.88 -14.62
C GLU A 104 -17.76 -4.18 -15.10
N GLU A 105 -17.57 -5.28 -15.82
CA GLU A 105 -16.24 -5.80 -16.19
C GLU A 105 -15.37 -4.77 -16.93
N GLU A 106 -15.98 -4.03 -17.87
CA GLU A 106 -15.29 -2.99 -18.63
C GLU A 106 -14.81 -1.85 -17.71
N GLU A 107 -15.64 -1.36 -16.77
CA GLU A 107 -15.24 -0.35 -15.79
C GLU A 107 -14.07 -0.84 -14.90
N VAL A 108 -14.11 -2.10 -14.44
CA VAL A 108 -13.08 -2.66 -13.57
C VAL A 108 -11.76 -2.85 -14.32
N ALA A 109 -11.82 -3.32 -15.57
CA ALA A 109 -10.65 -3.47 -16.44
C ALA A 109 -10.04 -2.11 -16.82
N GLU A 110 -10.87 -1.12 -17.15
CA GLU A 110 -10.42 0.24 -17.45
C GLU A 110 -9.80 0.90 -16.20
N LEU A 111 -10.43 0.77 -15.04
CA LEU A 111 -9.89 1.30 -13.79
C LEU A 111 -8.53 0.67 -13.46
N ALA A 112 -8.40 -0.66 -13.56
CA ALA A 112 -7.13 -1.37 -13.37
C ALA A 112 -6.04 -0.83 -14.33
N HIS A 113 -6.40 -0.61 -15.60
CA HIS A 113 -5.49 -0.06 -16.60
C HIS A 113 -5.08 1.39 -16.32
N ASN A 114 -6.02 2.25 -15.93
CA ASN A 114 -5.73 3.64 -15.63
C ASN A 114 -4.93 3.79 -14.32
N MET A 115 -5.18 2.95 -13.30
CA MET A 115 -4.33 2.86 -12.10
C MET A 115 -2.93 2.35 -12.42
N TYR A 116 -2.80 1.34 -13.27
CA TYR A 116 -1.53 0.81 -13.75
C TYR A 116 -0.68 1.90 -14.46
N ARG A 117 -1.31 2.79 -15.23
CA ARG A 117 -0.63 3.95 -15.86
C ARG A 117 -0.05 4.96 -14.86
N VAL A 118 -0.37 4.86 -13.57
CA VAL A 118 0.20 5.70 -12.50
C VAL A 118 1.49 5.13 -11.91
N GLU A 119 1.69 3.81 -11.92
CA GLU A 119 2.84 3.14 -11.30
C GLU A 119 4.23 3.71 -11.70
N PRO A 120 4.47 4.23 -12.92
CA PRO A 120 5.74 4.90 -13.26
C PRO A 120 6.07 6.14 -12.41
N PHE A 121 5.07 6.76 -11.77
CA PHE A 121 5.24 7.88 -10.81
C PHE A 121 5.37 7.40 -9.36
N LEU A 122 5.17 6.11 -9.09
CA LEU A 122 5.27 5.48 -7.76
C LEU A 122 6.47 4.51 -7.67
N SER A 123 7.38 4.58 -8.65
CA SER A 123 8.54 3.69 -8.80
C SER A 123 9.80 4.45 -9.18
N TYR A 124 10.96 3.90 -8.81
CA TYR A 124 12.32 4.33 -9.19
C TYR A 124 12.59 4.16 -10.70
N THR A 125 13.70 4.69 -11.26
CA THR A 125 13.93 4.55 -12.73
C THR A 125 14.34 3.14 -13.15
N ASP A 126 14.80 2.33 -12.21
CA ASP A 126 14.98 0.86 -12.33
C ASP A 126 13.64 0.09 -12.37
N ARG A 127 12.51 0.76 -12.15
CA ARG A 127 11.14 0.21 -12.07
C ARG A 127 10.89 -0.72 -10.86
N THR A 128 11.66 -0.59 -9.80
CA THR A 128 11.25 -1.03 -8.45
C THR A 128 10.30 0.01 -7.85
N LEU A 129 9.33 -0.42 -7.04
CA LEU A 129 8.41 0.49 -6.35
C LEU A 129 9.16 1.32 -5.31
N ALA A 130 8.67 2.54 -5.05
CA ALA A 130 9.14 3.34 -3.93
C ALA A 130 8.74 2.67 -2.61
N GLU A 131 9.70 2.53 -1.69
CA GLU A 131 9.57 1.80 -0.42
C GLU A 131 8.86 2.66 0.65
N VAL A 132 7.72 3.26 0.28
CA VAL A 132 6.97 4.26 1.05
C VAL A 132 5.70 3.68 1.68
N GLY A 133 5.45 4.03 2.94
CA GLY A 133 4.19 3.76 3.63
C GLY A 133 3.98 2.30 4.04
N GLY A 134 4.43 1.95 5.24
CA GLY A 134 3.95 0.81 6.03
C GLY A 134 4.43 -0.59 5.64
N GLU A 135 4.54 -0.91 4.36
CA GLU A 135 4.80 -2.29 3.90
C GLU A 135 6.22 -2.48 3.33
N GLY A 136 7.23 -2.35 4.19
CA GLY A 136 8.64 -2.58 3.84
C GLY A 136 9.03 -4.02 3.51
N PHE A 137 8.12 -4.99 3.61
CA PHE A 137 8.39 -6.40 3.31
C PHE A 137 8.62 -6.72 1.81
N TYR A 138 8.54 -5.71 0.94
CA TYR A 138 8.63 -5.86 -0.52
C TYR A 138 9.86 -5.18 -1.14
N ASN A 139 10.91 -4.99 -0.35
CA ASN A 139 12.22 -4.53 -0.82
C ASN A 139 12.68 -5.36 -2.02
N GLY A 140 12.85 -4.71 -3.18
CA GLY A 140 13.27 -5.37 -4.42
C GLY A 140 12.16 -6.02 -5.24
N LEU A 141 10.87 -5.81 -4.96
CA LEU A 141 9.80 -6.26 -5.86
C LEU A 141 9.80 -5.42 -7.15
N HIS A 142 10.51 -5.91 -8.16
CA HIS A 142 10.39 -5.40 -9.52
C HIS A 142 8.95 -5.60 -10.02
N LEU A 143 8.38 -4.59 -10.69
CA LEU A 143 7.03 -4.58 -11.30
C LEU A 143 6.75 -5.69 -12.36
N PHE A 144 7.65 -6.67 -12.49
CA PHE A 144 7.75 -7.66 -13.57
C PHE A 144 7.61 -9.12 -13.11
N SER A 145 7.23 -9.38 -11.86
CA SER A 145 7.06 -10.74 -11.35
C SER A 145 5.78 -11.41 -11.89
N GLN A 146 5.89 -11.99 -13.09
CA GLN A 146 5.03 -12.98 -13.78
C GLN A 146 3.50 -12.75 -13.93
N ILE A 147 2.84 -12.00 -13.06
CA ILE A 147 1.38 -11.80 -13.02
C ILE A 147 0.98 -10.45 -13.64
N SER A 148 1.87 -9.44 -13.59
CA SER A 148 1.69 -8.17 -14.30
C SER A 148 1.48 -8.39 -15.81
N PRO A 149 0.58 -7.66 -16.48
CA PRO A 149 0.50 -7.68 -17.94
C PRO A 149 1.88 -7.36 -18.55
N LYS A 150 2.25 -8.03 -19.65
CA LYS A 150 3.58 -7.88 -20.28
C LYS A 150 3.81 -6.45 -20.78
N ILE A 151 4.35 -5.62 -19.91
CA ILE A 151 4.74 -4.25 -20.21
C ILE A 151 5.81 -4.30 -21.32
N PRO A 152 5.69 -3.52 -22.40
CA PRO A 152 6.80 -3.30 -23.32
C PRO A 152 8.04 -2.85 -22.53
N ARG A 153 9.12 -3.64 -22.62
CA ARG A 153 10.43 -3.20 -22.15
C ARG A 153 10.86 -2.04 -23.03
N GLY A 154 11.27 -0.90 -22.44
CA GLY A 154 12.02 0.10 -23.19
C GLY A 154 11.34 1.43 -23.53
N VAL A 155 10.45 1.96 -22.68
CA VAL A 155 10.30 3.43 -22.59
C VAL A 155 10.75 3.87 -21.20
N LYS A 156 11.97 4.39 -21.10
CA LYS A 156 12.31 5.36 -20.05
C LYS A 156 11.59 6.67 -20.43
N PRO A 157 10.99 7.41 -19.49
CA PRO A 157 10.40 8.71 -19.81
C PRO A 157 11.50 9.60 -20.40
N ALA A 158 11.31 10.04 -21.65
CA ALA A 158 12.30 10.85 -22.37
C ALA A 158 12.39 12.29 -21.82
N VAL A 159 11.36 12.73 -21.09
CA VAL A 159 11.20 14.08 -20.56
C VAL A 159 10.86 13.98 -19.07
N THR A 160 11.37 14.93 -18.27
CA THR A 160 10.98 15.06 -16.87
C THR A 160 9.53 15.52 -16.77
N SER A 161 8.72 14.76 -16.05
CA SER A 161 7.31 15.04 -15.78
C SER A 161 7.07 15.09 -14.27
N HIS A 162 6.00 15.75 -13.84
CA HIS A 162 5.58 15.76 -12.44
C HIS A 162 4.09 15.44 -12.34
N ARG A 163 3.65 14.95 -11.17
CA ARG A 163 2.25 14.65 -10.90
C ARG A 163 1.91 14.89 -9.43
N VAL A 164 0.78 15.57 -9.21
CA VAL A 164 0.23 15.82 -7.88
C VAL A 164 -0.93 14.86 -7.63
N PHE A 165 -0.91 14.16 -6.50
CA PHE A 165 -1.93 13.20 -6.10
C PHE A 165 -2.61 13.71 -4.83
N ARG A 166 -3.36 14.80 -4.93
CA ARG A 166 -3.85 15.57 -3.77
C ARG A 166 -4.56 14.73 -2.72
N ARG A 167 -5.44 13.80 -3.13
CA ARG A 167 -6.21 12.95 -2.20
C ARG A 167 -5.40 11.77 -1.64
N ALA A 168 -4.46 11.23 -2.43
CA ALA A 168 -3.53 10.21 -1.95
C ALA A 168 -2.35 10.80 -1.16
N GLY A 169 -2.16 12.12 -1.14
CA GLY A 169 -1.09 12.77 -0.38
C GLY A 169 0.30 12.52 -0.95
N TYR A 170 0.46 12.56 -2.28
CA TYR A 170 1.78 12.48 -2.91
C TYR A 170 2.07 13.63 -3.87
N PHE A 171 3.35 13.95 -4.00
CA PHE A 171 3.90 14.68 -5.14
C PHE A 171 5.07 13.90 -5.74
N ALA A 172 4.99 13.60 -7.04
CA ALA A 172 6.01 12.83 -7.75
C ALA A 172 6.67 13.66 -8.87
N VAL A 173 7.98 13.55 -9.02
CA VAL A 173 8.75 14.03 -10.17
C VAL A 173 9.50 12.85 -10.78
N LYS A 174 9.38 12.66 -12.09
CA LYS A 174 9.90 11.51 -12.82
C LYS A 174 10.60 11.94 -14.10
N GLY A 175 11.92 11.75 -14.15
CA GLY A 175 12.75 11.95 -15.34
C GLY A 175 13.46 10.66 -15.80
N PRO A 176 14.35 10.74 -16.82
CA PRO A 176 15.03 9.58 -17.39
C PRO A 176 15.96 8.84 -16.40
N THR A 177 16.52 9.58 -15.45
CA THR A 177 17.51 9.13 -14.45
C THR A 177 17.30 9.78 -13.07
N THR A 178 16.16 10.45 -12.86
CA THR A 178 15.83 11.14 -11.62
C THR A 178 14.42 10.76 -11.21
N PHE A 179 14.23 10.53 -9.91
CA PHE A 179 12.92 10.26 -9.33
C PHE A 179 12.86 10.91 -7.94
N LEU A 180 11.76 11.60 -7.67
CA LEU A 180 11.40 12.14 -6.37
C LEU A 180 9.96 11.73 -6.09
N LEU A 181 9.70 11.19 -4.90
CA LEU A 181 8.35 11.01 -4.38
C LEU A 181 8.32 11.58 -2.96
N LEU A 182 7.52 12.62 -2.77
CA LEU A 182 7.24 13.31 -1.51
C LEU A 182 5.86 12.86 -0.99
N THR A 183 5.77 12.57 0.30
CA THR A 183 4.52 12.28 1.01
C THR A 183 3.97 13.54 1.70
N SER A 184 2.65 13.66 1.76
CA SER A 184 1.93 14.74 2.43
C SER A 184 0.46 14.30 2.61
N GLY A 185 0.28 13.26 3.42
CA GLY A 185 -0.95 12.49 3.53
C GLY A 185 -1.72 12.76 4.82
N MET A 186 -2.72 13.64 4.76
CA MET A 186 -3.61 13.85 5.91
C MET A 186 -4.57 12.66 6.12
N GLY A 187 -4.19 11.71 6.97
CA GLY A 187 -5.07 10.64 7.44
C GLY A 187 -4.36 9.47 8.13
N SER A 188 -4.83 9.07 9.31
CA SER A 188 -4.39 7.87 10.02
C SER A 188 -5.00 6.60 9.40
N LYS A 189 -4.45 6.17 8.27
CA LYS A 189 -4.73 4.82 7.75
C LYS A 189 -3.85 3.81 8.47
N ARG A 190 -4.39 2.62 8.75
CA ARG A 190 -3.73 1.53 9.51
C ARG A 190 -2.31 1.17 9.05
N ARG A 191 -1.98 1.44 7.78
CA ARG A 191 -0.69 1.14 7.15
C ARG A 191 0.13 2.38 6.80
N LYS A 192 -0.31 3.58 7.17
CA LYS A 192 0.46 4.80 6.92
C LYS A 192 1.41 5.03 8.09
N HIS A 193 2.68 5.32 7.79
CA HIS A 193 3.63 5.79 8.79
C HIS A 193 3.29 7.23 9.24
N LEU A 194 3.92 7.70 10.31
CA LEU A 194 3.92 9.13 10.71
C LEU A 194 5.05 9.86 9.96
N ASP A 195 4.99 9.79 8.64
CA ASP A 195 6.06 10.13 7.70
C ASP A 195 5.71 11.33 6.81
N ASP A 196 4.81 12.22 7.25
CA ASP A 196 4.44 13.40 6.45
C ASP A 196 5.65 14.30 6.15
N LEU A 197 5.73 14.74 4.89
CA LEU A 197 6.85 15.49 4.32
C LEU A 197 8.15 14.69 4.20
N SER A 198 8.12 13.36 4.40
CA SER A 198 9.20 12.46 4.00
C SER A 198 9.27 12.36 2.48
N PHE A 199 10.44 11.97 1.97
CA PHE A 199 10.62 11.75 0.54
C PHE A 199 11.72 10.76 0.24
N VAL A 200 11.59 10.07 -0.90
CA VAL A 200 12.66 9.29 -1.52
C VAL A 200 13.20 10.01 -2.75
N LEU A 201 14.51 9.92 -2.97
CA LEU A 201 15.22 10.63 -4.04
C LEU A 201 16.21 9.71 -4.74
N GLU A 202 16.11 9.64 -6.06
CA GLU A 202 17.05 9.03 -6.97
C GLU A 202 17.59 10.11 -7.92
N MET A 203 18.91 10.15 -8.11
CA MET A 203 19.58 11.06 -9.03
C MET A 203 20.61 10.31 -9.85
N LYS A 204 20.65 10.55 -11.16
CA LYS A 204 21.54 9.86 -12.11
C LYS A 204 21.40 8.32 -12.09
N GLY A 205 20.25 7.81 -11.64
CA GLY A 205 19.98 6.37 -11.45
C GLY A 205 20.52 5.78 -10.15
N GLU A 206 21.11 6.57 -9.25
CA GLU A 206 21.49 6.14 -7.90
C GLU A 206 20.47 6.63 -6.88
N ARG A 207 20.05 5.76 -5.95
CA ARG A 207 19.20 6.14 -4.80
C ARG A 207 20.05 6.96 -3.82
N VAL A 208 19.72 8.24 -3.69
CA VAL A 208 20.40 9.21 -2.80
C VAL A 208 19.76 9.20 -1.41
N ILE A 209 18.43 9.13 -1.38
CA ILE A 209 17.61 9.02 -0.17
C ILE A 209 16.60 7.90 -0.40
N SER A 210 16.55 6.97 0.55
CA SER A 210 15.54 5.91 0.62
C SER A 210 14.91 5.94 2.01
N GLU A 211 13.64 5.55 2.10
CA GLU A 211 12.99 5.31 3.38
C GLU A 211 13.63 4.09 4.06
N VAL A 212 13.57 4.03 5.38
CA VAL A 212 14.05 2.86 6.15
C VAL A 212 13.14 1.63 5.94
N GLY A 213 11.93 1.85 5.43
CA GLY A 213 10.88 0.85 5.30
C GLY A 213 10.33 0.42 6.66
N ALA A 214 9.47 -0.60 6.66
CA ALA A 214 8.99 -1.23 7.87
C ALA A 214 10.06 -2.14 8.48
N VAL A 215 10.72 -1.67 9.54
CA VAL A 215 11.65 -2.47 10.33
C VAL A 215 10.86 -3.33 11.32
N CYS A 216 10.52 -4.54 10.85
CA CYS A 216 9.86 -5.62 11.59
C CYS A 216 8.37 -5.42 11.91
N ASP A 217 7.51 -6.29 11.34
CA ASP A 217 6.23 -6.69 11.94
C ASP A 217 6.46 -7.57 13.19
N GLY A 218 7.21 -7.06 14.15
CA GLY A 218 7.30 -7.65 15.49
C GLY A 218 6.06 -7.27 16.28
N GLU A 219 5.29 -8.26 16.76
CA GLU A 219 4.05 -8.13 17.54
C GLU A 219 3.65 -6.68 17.87
N GLN A 220 2.88 -6.03 16.98
CA GLN A 220 2.12 -4.83 17.37
C GLN A 220 1.01 -5.26 18.35
N ARG A 221 1.41 -5.52 19.61
CA ARG A 221 0.50 -5.52 20.74
C ARG A 221 -0.14 -4.14 20.75
N GLY A 222 -1.46 -4.11 20.63
CA GLY A 222 -2.20 -2.87 20.47
C GLY A 222 -1.80 -1.86 21.54
N ILE A 223 -1.11 -0.80 21.11
CA ILE A 223 -1.21 0.47 21.81
C ILE A 223 -2.57 0.99 21.39
N GLU A 224 -3.61 0.53 22.10
CA GLU A 224 -4.88 1.24 22.11
C GLU A 224 -4.56 2.66 22.57
N MET A 225 -4.71 3.64 21.67
CA MET A 225 -4.78 5.02 22.10
C MET A 225 -6.12 5.17 22.79
N ASP A 226 -6.11 5.09 24.12
CA ASP A 226 -7.27 5.40 24.95
C ASP A 226 -7.81 6.78 24.55
N ASP A 227 -9.00 6.78 23.96
CA ASP A 227 -9.75 7.99 23.68
C ASP A 227 -10.14 8.60 25.04
N PRO A 228 -9.67 9.80 25.43
CA PRO A 228 -9.72 10.29 26.81
C PRO A 228 -11.13 10.64 27.33
N ALA A 229 -12.19 10.15 26.68
CA ALA A 229 -13.59 10.49 26.91
C ALA A 229 -14.52 9.28 27.14
N SER A 230 -14.04 8.03 27.19
CA SER A 230 -14.93 6.84 27.27
C SER A 230 -14.59 5.81 28.35
N ALA A 231 -14.48 6.24 29.61
CA ALA A 231 -14.45 5.32 30.75
C ALA A 231 -15.83 4.67 30.99
N SER A 232 -16.06 3.46 30.46
CA SER A 232 -17.14 2.58 30.93
C SER A 232 -16.75 1.10 30.91
N THR A 233 -16.99 0.43 32.03
CA THR A 233 -16.58 -0.95 32.33
C THR A 233 -17.23 -2.01 31.45
N SER A 234 -16.49 -3.08 31.15
CA SER A 234 -17.02 -4.40 30.79
C SER A 234 -16.21 -5.51 31.45
N PRO A 235 -16.82 -6.66 31.82
CA PRO A 235 -16.19 -7.67 32.67
C PRO A 235 -15.33 -8.68 31.92
N SER A 236 -14.31 -9.21 32.61
CA SER A 236 -13.37 -10.19 32.09
C SER A 236 -13.89 -11.63 32.06
N LEU A 237 -13.43 -12.41 31.07
CA LEU A 237 -13.54 -13.87 31.02
C LEU A 237 -12.14 -14.49 30.79
N PRO A 238 -11.92 -15.78 31.13
CA PRO A 238 -10.66 -16.20 31.75
C PRO A 238 -9.56 -16.65 30.78
N ALA A 239 -8.31 -16.42 31.19
CA ALA A 239 -7.10 -16.81 30.49
C ALA A 239 -6.78 -18.31 30.67
N TRP A 240 -6.87 -19.10 29.59
CA TRP A 240 -6.42 -20.50 29.54
C TRP A 240 -5.67 -20.82 28.23
N MET A 241 -4.37 -20.49 28.19
CA MET A 241 -3.28 -21.41 27.81
C MET A 241 -1.95 -20.63 27.74
N GLY A 242 -1.02 -20.96 28.62
CA GLY A 242 0.33 -20.41 28.60
C GLY A 242 1.29 -21.26 27.75
N GLY A 243 2.14 -20.60 26.97
CA GLY A 243 3.24 -21.22 26.24
C GLY A 243 4.44 -20.27 26.18
N LYS A 244 5.32 -20.32 27.18
CA LYS A 244 6.59 -19.57 27.16
C LYS A 244 7.64 -20.35 26.39
N THR A 245 8.09 -19.83 25.25
CA THR A 245 9.37 -20.22 24.64
C THR A 245 10.13 -18.96 24.22
N GLY A 246 11.11 -18.54 25.01
CA GLY A 246 12.03 -17.49 24.64
C GLY A 246 13.08 -18.01 23.67
N VAL A 247 13.15 -17.43 22.47
CA VAL A 247 14.24 -17.62 21.51
C VAL A 247 14.65 -16.25 21.01
N THR A 248 15.80 -15.74 21.48
CA THR A 248 16.46 -14.56 20.91
C THR A 248 17.16 -14.95 19.61
N PRO A 249 16.78 -14.37 18.45
CA PRO A 249 17.54 -14.56 17.21
C PRO A 249 18.77 -13.64 17.23
N SER A 250 19.97 -14.23 17.26
CA SER A 250 21.21 -13.49 17.01
C SER A 250 21.41 -13.33 15.49
N ALA A 251 21.09 -12.16 14.94
CA ALA A 251 21.34 -11.86 13.54
C ALA A 251 22.80 -11.43 13.32
N SER A 252 23.61 -12.30 12.71
CA SER A 252 24.99 -11.97 12.33
C SER A 252 25.03 -11.16 11.04
N ILE A 253 25.51 -9.90 11.10
CA ILE A 253 25.77 -9.08 9.91
C ILE A 253 27.13 -9.48 9.33
N SER A 254 27.14 -10.10 8.15
CA SER A 254 28.37 -10.33 7.38
C SER A 254 28.67 -9.11 6.50
N SER A 255 29.48 -8.18 7.00
CA SER A 255 30.00 -7.06 6.21
C SER A 255 31.35 -7.39 5.58
N ARG A 256 31.50 -7.12 4.28
CA ARG A 256 32.81 -7.03 3.63
C ARG A 256 33.17 -5.55 3.53
N SER A 257 34.04 -5.09 4.42
CA SER A 257 34.38 -3.67 4.57
C SER A 257 35.35 -3.17 3.50
N SER A 258 35.05 -2.01 2.92
CA SER A 258 36.08 -1.04 2.54
C SER A 258 35.54 0.38 2.72
N GLU A 259 36.17 1.09 3.65
CA GLU A 259 36.05 2.54 3.93
C GLU A 259 34.78 3.04 4.66
N VAL A 260 35.04 4.03 5.53
CA VAL A 260 34.16 4.44 6.64
C VAL A 260 33.43 5.73 6.28
N GLY A 261 32.12 5.75 6.51
CA GLY A 261 31.31 6.96 6.53
C GLY A 261 30.31 6.90 7.68
N GLU A 262 30.25 7.97 8.49
CA GLU A 262 29.26 8.07 9.57
C GLU A 262 27.86 8.34 9.02
N TRP A 263 26.88 7.63 9.58
CA TRP A 263 25.46 7.87 9.34
C TRP A 263 24.88 8.66 10.50
N THR A 264 24.53 9.93 10.28
CA THR A 264 23.74 10.71 11.23
C THR A 264 22.25 10.45 10.98
N SER A 265 21.60 9.73 11.91
CA SER A 265 20.15 9.59 11.94
C SER A 265 19.50 10.90 12.38
N LEU A 266 18.60 11.41 11.55
CA LEU A 266 17.54 12.34 11.95
C LEU A 266 16.22 11.65 11.59
N ASN A 267 15.36 11.47 12.60
CA ASN A 267 14.08 10.75 12.58
C ASN A 267 13.61 10.23 11.20
N GLY A 268 13.89 8.95 10.92
CA GLY A 268 13.35 8.23 9.76
C GLY A 268 14.09 8.40 8.43
N ILE A 269 15.14 9.22 8.33
CA ILE A 269 15.86 9.44 7.06
C ILE A 269 17.35 9.04 7.19
N ALA A 270 17.77 8.07 6.38
CA ALA A 270 19.17 7.65 6.26
C ALA A 270 19.87 8.37 5.09
N VAL A 271 20.66 9.41 5.39
CA VAL A 271 21.39 10.17 4.36
C VAL A 271 22.82 9.63 4.18
N LYS A 272 23.14 9.10 3.00
CA LYS A 272 24.48 8.62 2.67
C LYS A 272 25.42 9.77 2.32
N ARG A 273 26.19 10.27 3.30
CA ARG A 273 27.27 11.25 3.04
C ARG A 273 28.49 10.59 2.38
N ARG A 274 29.02 11.19 1.31
CA ARG A 274 30.43 11.03 0.89
C ARG A 274 31.21 12.26 1.39
N GLY A 275 32.32 12.07 2.10
CA GLY A 275 33.36 13.11 2.19
C GLY A 275 34.11 13.20 0.84
N SER A 276 34.73 14.31 0.43
CA SER A 276 34.96 15.62 1.09
C SER A 276 34.97 16.71 -0.02
N ALA A 277 34.96 18.03 0.23
CA ALA A 277 35.19 18.78 1.47
C ALA A 277 34.35 20.09 1.52
N SER A 278 34.69 20.98 2.45
CA SER A 278 34.31 22.41 2.58
C SER A 278 33.40 23.01 1.49
N GLY A 279 32.10 23.10 1.78
CA GLY A 279 31.12 23.89 1.02
C GLY A 279 30.30 24.77 1.95
N ARG A 280 30.51 26.09 1.90
CA ARG A 280 29.72 27.09 2.62
C ARG A 280 28.33 27.14 1.94
N LEU A 281 27.25 26.87 2.68
CA LEU A 281 25.89 27.11 2.18
C LEU A 281 25.62 28.62 2.21
N LEU A 282 25.93 29.30 1.10
CA LEU A 282 25.46 30.65 0.82
C LEU A 282 24.04 30.53 0.22
N LEU A 283 23.04 30.92 1.01
CA LEU A 283 21.75 31.33 0.48
C LEU A 283 21.92 32.76 -0.02
N GLU A 284 22.26 32.92 -1.29
CA GLU A 284 22.13 34.21 -1.97
C GLU A 284 20.71 34.33 -2.52
N SER A 285 20.05 35.42 -2.12
CA SER A 285 18.74 35.83 -2.60
C SER A 285 18.81 36.23 -4.08
N ILE A 286 17.89 35.72 -4.88
CA ILE A 286 17.62 36.28 -6.21
C ILE A 286 16.63 37.43 -6.00
N ASP A 287 17.16 38.64 -5.90
CA ASP A 287 16.42 39.87 -6.12
C ASP A 287 16.59 40.34 -7.57
N GLU A 288 15.59 41.08 -8.05
CA GLU A 288 15.56 41.89 -9.28
C GLU A 288 15.70 41.19 -10.65
N VAL A 289 14.58 41.23 -11.40
CA VAL A 289 14.62 41.68 -12.80
C VAL A 289 13.68 42.88 -12.92
N GLU A 290 14.22 43.99 -13.38
CA GLU A 290 13.57 45.30 -13.46
C GLU A 290 12.48 45.41 -14.54
N LYS A 291 11.78 46.55 -14.51
CA LYS A 291 10.83 46.98 -15.53
C LYS A 291 11.55 47.63 -16.72
N GLY A 292 11.24 47.14 -17.92
CA GLY A 292 10.91 47.95 -19.10
C GLY A 292 11.97 48.81 -19.79
N GLU A 293 12.14 48.57 -21.09
CA GLU A 293 11.79 49.54 -22.15
C GLU A 293 10.88 48.87 -23.18
#